data_AF-C2G1W8-F1
#
_entry.id   AF-C2G1W8-F1
#
_cell.length_a   1.000
_cell.length_b   1.000
_cell.length_c   1.000
_cell.angle_alpha   90.00
_cell.angle_beta   90.00
_cell.angle_gamma   90.00
#
_symmetry.space_group_name_H-M   'P 1'
#
loop_
_entity.id
_entity.type
_entity.pdbx_description
1 polymer ?
#
loop_
_entity_poly.entity_id
_entity_poly.type
_entity_poly.pdbx_seq_one_letter_code
_entity_poly.pdbx_strand_id
1 'polypeptide(L)'
;MTDANYIYYSDLVGTMFFAISGAMAANRKNIDMFGATFLGFVTAIGGGSLRDIFLNLRPVWVNDGNYLVAILIGVSIALLANERLDKYARTLSLFDAIGIGFFTIVGVKNP
;
A
#
# COMPACT_ATOMS: atom_id res chain seq x y z
N MET A 1 19.03 -4.30 16.54
CA MET A 1 18.89 -3.06 15.73
C MET A 1 18.48 -3.36 14.29
N THR A 2 18.98 -4.44 13.67
CA THR A 2 18.66 -4.81 12.29
C THR A 2 17.21 -5.23 12.08
N ASP A 3 16.61 -6.01 13.00
CA ASP A 3 15.23 -6.52 12.85
C ASP A 3 14.16 -5.43 12.77
N ALA A 4 14.26 -4.38 13.58
CA ALA A 4 13.31 -3.27 13.55
C ALA A 4 13.35 -2.52 12.21
N ASN A 5 14.54 -2.33 11.64
CA ASN A 5 14.70 -1.72 10.31
C ASN A 5 14.10 -2.61 9.21
N TYR A 6 14.28 -3.93 9.28
CA TYR A 6 13.68 -4.85 8.31
C TYR A 6 12.15 -4.83 8.34
N ILE A 7 11.55 -4.81 9.53
CA ILE A 7 10.10 -4.70 9.71
C ILE A 7 9.60 -3.39 9.10
N TYR A 8 10.27 -2.29 9.42
CA TYR A 8 9.94 -0.97 8.92
C TYR A 8 9.95 -0.89 7.39
N TYR A 9 11.05 -1.30 6.75
CA TYR A 9 11.13 -1.26 5.28
C TYR A 9 10.13 -2.21 4.62
N SER A 10 9.84 -3.36 5.23
CA SER A 10 8.83 -4.29 4.73
C SER A 10 7.43 -3.69 4.78
N ASP A 11 7.10 -2.98 5.85
CA ASP A 11 5.80 -2.29 6.00
C ASP A 11 5.68 -1.15 4.97
N LEU A 12 6.74 -0.35 4.80
CA LEU A 12 6.78 0.74 3.83
C LEU A 12 6.62 0.25 2.38
N VAL A 13 7.30 -0.85 2.05
CA VAL A 13 7.20 -1.50 0.74
C VAL A 13 5.80 -2.08 0.55
N GLY A 14 5.25 -2.79 1.54
CA GLY A 14 3.88 -3.31 1.49
C GLY A 14 2.85 -2.20 1.26
N THR A 15 2.95 -1.08 1.97
CA THR A 15 2.12 0.11 1.78
C THR A 15 2.21 0.65 0.34
N MET A 16 3.41 0.71 -0.24
CA MET A 16 3.59 1.12 -1.64
C MET A 16 2.89 0.16 -2.62
N PHE A 17 3.05 -1.16 -2.45
CA PHE A 17 2.39 -2.18 -3.26
C PHE A 17 0.86 -2.07 -3.20
N PHE A 18 0.30 -1.85 -2.01
CA PHE A 18 -1.14 -1.61 -1.84
C PHE A 18 -1.62 -0.30 -2.47
N ALA A 19 -0.82 0.77 -2.40
CA ALA A 19 -1.14 2.04 -3.05
C ALA A 19 -1.24 1.89 -4.57
N ILE A 20 -0.31 1.15 -5.18
CA ILE A 20 -0.33 0.82 -6.61
C ILE A 20 -1.60 0.04 -6.96
N SER A 21 -1.94 -0.98 -6.15
CA SER A 21 -3.16 -1.77 -6.36
C SER A 21 -4.42 -0.90 -6.29
N GLY A 22 -4.59 -0.08 -5.25
CA GLY A 22 -5.75 0.79 -5.09
C GLY A 22 -5.88 1.84 -6.21
N ALA A 23 -4.78 2.46 -6.63
CA ALA A 23 -4.79 3.43 -7.73
C ALA A 23 -5.16 2.77 -9.08
N MET A 24 -4.65 1.57 -9.36
CA MET A 24 -5.06 0.82 -10.55
C MET A 24 -6.52 0.37 -10.51
N ALA A 25 -7.05 0.03 -9.32
CA ALA A 25 -8.47 -0.30 -9.16
C ALA A 25 -9.37 0.90 -9.52
N ALA A 26 -8.97 2.11 -9.14
CA ALA A 26 -9.68 3.33 -9.50
C ALA A 26 -9.64 3.62 -11.00
N ASN A 27 -8.47 3.48 -11.63
CA ASN A 27 -8.32 3.70 -13.07
C ASN A 27 -9.24 2.78 -13.90
N ARG A 28 -9.38 1.51 -13.52
CA ARG A 28 -10.32 0.56 -14.16
C ARG A 28 -11.78 0.98 -14.08
N LYS A 29 -12.12 1.77 -13.06
CA LYS A 29 -13.46 2.32 -12.87
C LYS A 29 -13.61 3.69 -13.53
N ASN A 30 -12.63 4.12 -14.33
CA ASN A 30 -12.57 5.44 -14.96
C ASN A 30 -12.72 6.58 -13.94
N ILE A 31 -12.21 6.36 -12.73
CA ILE A 31 -12.14 7.40 -11.70
C ILE A 31 -10.98 8.34 -12.05
N ASP A 32 -11.15 9.61 -11.74
CA ASP A 32 -10.16 10.64 -12.01
C ASP A 32 -8.89 10.49 -11.14
N MET A 33 -7.86 11.27 -11.46
CA MET A 33 -6.55 11.19 -10.78
C MET A 33 -6.64 11.46 -9.27
N PHE A 34 -7.56 12.34 -8.85
CA PHE A 34 -7.80 12.60 -7.44
C PHE A 34 -8.41 11.36 -6.76
N GLY A 35 -9.47 10.78 -7.33
CA GLY A 35 -10.07 9.57 -6.78
C GLY A 35 -9.14 8.35 -6.82
N ALA A 36 -8.26 8.25 -7.81
CA ALA A 36 -7.22 7.22 -7.85
C ALA A 36 -6.18 7.38 -6.74
N THR A 37 -5.76 8.61 -6.47
CA THR A 37 -4.87 8.92 -5.34
C THR A 37 -5.54 8.59 -4.01
N PHE A 38 -6.81 8.98 -3.84
CA PHE A 38 -7.57 8.72 -2.63
C PHE A 38 -7.79 7.22 -2.41
N LEU A 39 -8.19 6.47 -3.45
CA LEU A 39 -8.39 5.03 -3.33
C LEU A 39 -7.06 4.31 -3.03
N GLY A 40 -5.98 4.66 -3.73
CA GLY A 40 -4.64 4.16 -3.43
C GLY A 40 -4.23 4.41 -1.99
N PHE A 41 -4.45 5.62 -1.48
CA PHE A 41 -4.18 5.98 -0.09
C PHE A 41 -4.97 5.11 0.89
N VAL A 42 -6.30 5.02 0.73
CA VAL A 42 -7.16 4.22 1.63
C VAL A 42 -6.78 2.74 1.60
N THR A 43 -6.48 2.16 0.43
CA THR A 43 -6.04 0.77 0.31
C THR A 43 -4.69 0.54 1.01
N ALA A 44 -3.76 1.47 0.88
CA ALA A 44 -2.42 1.37 1.45
C ALA A 44 -2.38 1.44 2.97
N ILE A 45 -3.13 2.38 3.58
CA ILE A 45 -3.19 2.51 5.04
C ILE A 45 -4.20 1.57 5.68
N GLY A 46 -5.20 1.09 4.94
CA GLY A 46 -6.34 0.36 5.49
C GLY A 46 -5.93 -0.92 6.22
N GLY A 47 -5.12 -1.77 5.57
CA GLY A 47 -4.67 -3.03 6.16
C GLY A 47 -3.81 -2.85 7.41
N GLY A 48 -2.81 -1.97 7.35
CA GLY A 48 -1.91 -1.66 8.47
C GLY A 48 -2.67 -1.00 9.63
N SER A 49 -3.55 -0.05 9.34
CA SER A 49 -4.37 0.61 10.35
C SER A 49 -5.32 -0.36 11.06
N LEU A 50 -5.97 -1.26 10.31
CA LEU A 50 -6.85 -2.27 10.90
C LEU A 50 -6.07 -3.24 11.79
N ARG A 51 -4.89 -3.70 11.34
CA ARG A 51 -3.96 -4.51 12.15
C ARG A 51 -3.62 -3.78 13.45
N ASP A 52 -3.18 -2.53 13.35
CA ASP A 52 -2.74 -1.74 14.50
C ASP A 52 -3.91 -1.52 15.48
N ILE A 53 -5.12 -1.22 14.98
CA ILE A 53 -6.32 -1.08 15.82
C ILE A 53 -6.69 -2.37 16.54
N PHE A 54 -6.61 -3.53 15.88
CA PHE A 54 -6.89 -4.82 16.53
C PHE A 54 -5.86 -5.17 17.61
N LEU A 55 -4.62 -4.68 17.48
CA LEU A 55 -3.58 -4.78 18.50
C LEU A 55 -3.66 -3.66 19.56
N ASN A 56 -4.69 -2.81 19.50
CA ASN A 56 -4.87 -1.64 20.38
C ASN A 56 -3.70 -0.64 20.31
N LEU A 57 -3.08 -0.54 19.13
CA LEU A 57 -1.99 0.39 18.80
C LEU A 57 -2.53 1.55 17.97
N ARG A 58 -1.80 2.69 18.00
CA ARG A 58 -2.08 3.80 17.08
C ARG A 58 -1.53 3.47 15.69
N PRO A 59 -2.28 3.76 14.60
CA PRO A 59 -1.80 3.50 13.25
C PRO A 59 -0.44 4.15 12.97
N VAL A 60 0.52 3.37 12.50
CA VAL A 60 1.93 3.82 12.38
C VAL A 60 2.09 5.04 11.46
N TRP A 61 1.33 5.07 10.36
CA TRP A 61 1.37 6.13 9.34
C TRP A 61 0.99 7.52 9.88
N VAL A 62 0.30 7.61 11.02
CA VAL A 62 -0.07 8.90 11.64
C VAL A 62 1.14 9.61 12.22
N ASN A 63 2.12 8.85 12.71
CA ASN A 63 3.32 9.41 13.35
C ASN A 63 4.52 9.46 12.39
N ASP A 64 4.45 8.79 11.24
CA ASP A 64 5.54 8.72 10.27
C ASP A 64 5.11 9.15 8.85
N GLY A 65 5.59 10.32 8.43
CA GLY A 65 5.34 10.88 7.11
C GLY A 65 5.94 10.09 5.95
N ASN A 66 6.88 9.17 6.18
CA ASN A 66 7.45 8.34 5.13
C ASN A 66 6.41 7.41 4.48
N TYR A 67 5.36 7.02 5.22
CA TYR A 67 4.24 6.25 4.66
C TYR A 67 3.47 7.07 3.61
N LEU A 68 3.24 8.36 3.85
CA LEU A 68 2.62 9.25 2.86
C LEU A 68 3.47 9.35 1.60
N VAL A 69 4.80 9.49 1.76
CA VAL A 69 5.73 9.53 0.63
C VAL A 69 5.69 8.22 -0.16
N ALA A 70 5.69 7.07 0.51
CA ALA A 70 5.59 5.75 -0.14
C ALA A 70 4.28 5.58 -0.92
N ILE A 71 3.16 6.06 -0.37
CA ILE A 71 1.85 6.05 -1.05
C ILE A 71 1.89 6.93 -2.30
N LEU A 72 2.38 8.16 -2.19
CA LEU A 72 2.46 9.08 -3.33
C LEU A 72 3.34 8.53 -4.44
N ILE A 73 4.46 7.89 -4.10
CA ILE A 73 5.33 7.20 -5.06
C ILE A 73 4.55 6.05 -5.73
N GLY A 74 3.86 5.20 -4.95
CA GLY A 74 3.08 4.09 -5.48
C GLY A 74 1.95 4.54 -6.43
N VAL A 75 1.19 5.56 -6.03
CA VAL A 75 0.14 6.16 -6.87
C VAL A 75 0.75 6.74 -8.15
N SER A 76 1.86 7.48 -8.06
CA SER A 76 2.54 8.06 -9.22
C SER A 76 2.99 6.97 -10.20
N ILE A 77 3.55 5.86 -9.70
CA ILE A 77 3.91 4.69 -10.51
C ILE A 77 2.67 4.11 -11.20
N ALA A 78 1.56 3.95 -10.49
CA ALA A 78 0.32 3.41 -11.05
C ALA A 78 -0.26 4.31 -12.16
N LEU A 79 -0.23 5.63 -11.97
CA LEU A 79 -0.72 6.61 -12.94
C LEU A 79 0.16 6.66 -14.20
N LEU A 80 1.50 6.62 -14.05
CA LEU A 80 2.42 6.59 -15.19
C LEU A 80 2.34 5.28 -15.97
N ALA A 81 2.07 4.17 -15.27
CA ALA A 81 1.97 2.86 -15.88
C ALA A 81 0.57 2.57 -16.45
N ASN A 82 -0.39 3.49 -16.31
CA ASN A 82 -1.80 3.31 -16.66
C ASN A 82 -2.00 2.89 -18.13
N GLU A 83 -1.31 3.53 -19.07
CA GLU A 83 -1.40 3.18 -20.51
C GLU A 83 -0.90 1.77 -20.84
N ARG A 84 -0.04 1.18 -20.00
CA ARG A 84 0.52 -0.17 -20.19
C ARG A 84 -0.18 -1.25 -19.34
N LEU A 85 -0.80 -0.85 -18.23
CA LEU A 85 -1.32 -1.76 -17.20
C LEU A 85 -2.82 -2.04 -17.28
N ASP A 86 -3.59 -1.26 -18.05
CA ASP A 86 -5.04 -1.45 -18.21
C ASP A 86 -5.43 -2.84 -18.73
N LYS A 87 -4.51 -3.53 -19.43
CA LYS A 87 -4.78 -4.84 -20.05
C LYS A 87 -4.81 -6.03 -19.08
N TYR A 88 -4.37 -5.91 -17.83
CA TYR A 88 -4.13 -7.10 -16.99
C TYR A 88 -4.73 -7.01 -15.59
N ALA A 89 -5.90 -7.63 -15.37
CA ALA A 89 -6.43 -7.95 -14.03
C ALA A 89 -5.42 -8.67 -13.13
N ARG A 90 -4.52 -9.43 -13.76
CA ARG A 90 -3.43 -10.15 -13.12
C ARG A 90 -2.43 -9.23 -12.40
N THR A 91 -2.24 -7.99 -12.87
CA THR A 91 -1.30 -7.05 -12.28
C THR A 91 -1.81 -6.53 -10.93
N LEU A 92 -3.11 -6.17 -10.85
CA LEU A 92 -3.77 -5.76 -9.60
C LEU A 92 -3.61 -6.85 -8.52
N SER A 93 -3.96 -8.08 -8.87
CA SER A 93 -3.86 -9.22 -7.95
C SER A 93 -2.42 -9.55 -7.54
N LEU A 94 -1.43 -9.27 -8.40
CA LEU A 94 -0.02 -9.48 -8.08
C LEU A 94 0.46 -8.46 -7.04
N PHE A 95 0.18 -7.17 -7.24
CA PHE A 95 0.56 -6.14 -6.28
C PHE A 95 -0.12 -6.36 -4.92
N ASP A 96 -1.38 -6.78 -4.93
CA ASP A 96 -2.14 -7.14 -3.72
C ASP A 96 -1.52 -8.34 -2.98
N ALA A 97 -1.22 -9.44 -3.70
CA ALA A 97 -0.58 -10.62 -3.12
C ALA A 97 0.80 -10.32 -2.52
N ILE A 98 1.59 -9.46 -3.19
CA ILE A 98 2.89 -9.01 -2.68
C ILE A 98 2.70 -8.18 -1.39
N GLY A 99 1.75 -7.24 -1.39
CA GLY A 99 1.42 -6.43 -0.21
C GLY A 99 1.03 -7.28 1.00
N ILE A 100 0.15 -8.26 0.81
CA ILE A 100 -0.25 -9.22 1.85
C ILE A 100 0.96 -10.01 2.37
N GLY A 101 1.86 -10.45 1.49
CA GLY A 101 3.08 -11.17 1.86
C GLY A 101 3.98 -10.35 2.80
N PHE A 102 4.24 -9.08 2.45
CA PHE A 102 5.01 -8.18 3.31
C PHE A 102 4.31 -7.93 4.66
N PHE A 103 3.00 -7.69 4.67
CA PHE A 103 2.25 -7.43 5.90
C PHE A 103 2.16 -8.65 6.81
N THR A 104 2.15 -9.86 6.23
CA THR A 104 2.21 -11.11 7.00
C THR A 104 3.56 -11.25 7.71
N ILE A 105 4.67 -10.95 7.03
CA ILE A 105 6.01 -10.97 7.64
C ILE A 105 6.09 -9.95 8.79
N VAL A 106 5.58 -8.74 8.57
CA VAL A 106 5.54 -7.68 9.59
C VAL A 106 4.69 -8.10 10.78
N GLY A 107 3.48 -8.62 10.55
CA GLY A 107 2.56 -9.03 11.61
C GLY A 107 3.03 -10.22 12.44
N VAL A 108 3.79 -11.15 11.86
CA VAL A 108 4.41 -12.26 12.62
C VAL A 108 5.56 -11.77 13.50
N LYS A 109 6.31 -10.75 13.04
CA LYS A 109 7.45 -10.21 13.78
C LYS A 109 7.09 -9.16 14.84
N ASN A 110 5.96 -8.48 14.69
CA ASN A 110 5.43 -7.52 15.67
C ASN A 110 4.18 -8.13 16.35
N PRO A 111 4.34 -8.91 17.43
CA PRO A 111 3.23 -9.41 18.25
C PRO A 111 2.59 -8.31 19.11
#